data_AF-A0A1Y2T450-F1
#
_entry.id   AF-A0A1Y2T450-F1
#
_cell.length_a   1.000
_cell.length_b   1.000
_cell.length_c   1.000
_cell.angle_alpha   90.00
_cell.angle_beta   90.00
_cell.angle_gamma   90.00
#
_symmetry.space_group_name_H-M   'P 1'
#
loop_
_entity.id
_entity.type
_entity.pdbx_description
1 polymer ?
#
loop_
_entity_poly.entity_id
_entity_poly.type
_entity_poly.pdbx_seq_one_letter_code
_entity_poly.pdbx_strand_id
1 'polypeptide(L)'
;MLLEIISEAVVGRAEHTLTWTHTLPADGVVQVLGVRPGPSKARVRAEGGSPQAEVTVDVDLWFLGQDGTRVTRTRCQTVQPAPVALRGNLLSDPSYDLRLLGNARTTDVRVEDGSVHLDMAVTVEVEARALTRYWVRAEDHVPAR
;
A
#
# COMPACT_ATOMS: atom_id res chain seq x y z
N MET A 1 -4.01 -33.96 -26.74
CA MET A 1 -2.65 -33.95 -26.19
C MET A 1 -2.56 -32.83 -25.15
N LEU A 2 -2.02 -33.08 -23.97
CA LEU A 2 -1.72 -32.01 -23.01
C LEU A 2 -0.28 -31.53 -23.25
N LEU A 3 -0.11 -30.22 -23.38
CA LEU A 3 1.19 -29.57 -23.50
C LEU A 3 1.59 -28.99 -22.15
N GLU A 4 2.83 -29.21 -21.73
CA GLU A 4 3.41 -28.55 -20.56
C GLU A 4 3.98 -27.18 -20.98
N ILE A 5 3.62 -26.14 -20.24
CA ILE A 5 4.18 -24.80 -20.38
C ILE A 5 4.75 -24.36 -19.04
N ILE A 6 5.97 -23.84 -19.09
CA ILE A 6 6.61 -23.16 -17.96
C ILE A 6 6.78 -21.70 -18.35
N SER A 7 6.18 -20.79 -17.59
CA SER A 7 6.30 -19.36 -17.84
C SER A 7 6.21 -18.53 -16.57
N GLU A 8 6.74 -17.32 -16.62
CA GLU A 8 6.43 -16.32 -15.59
C GLU A 8 4.98 -15.88 -15.75
N ALA A 9 4.28 -15.79 -14.62
CA ALA A 9 2.88 -15.37 -14.62
C ALA A 9 2.51 -14.70 -13.31
N VAL A 10 1.39 -13.98 -13.36
CA VAL A 10 0.74 -13.46 -12.15
C VAL A 10 0.07 -14.63 -11.43
N VAL A 11 0.53 -14.90 -10.21
CA VAL A 11 0.09 -16.03 -9.39
C VAL A 11 -0.82 -15.59 -8.24
N GLY A 12 -0.99 -14.29 -8.05
CA GLY A 12 -1.93 -13.74 -7.09
C GLY A 12 -2.02 -12.22 -7.18
N ARG A 13 -3.16 -11.69 -6.77
CA ARG A 13 -3.39 -10.26 -6.54
C ARG A 13 -4.16 -10.08 -5.25
N ALA A 14 -3.88 -9.01 -4.53
CA ALA A 14 -4.67 -8.61 -3.38
C ALA A 14 -4.74 -7.09 -3.28
N GLU A 15 -5.87 -6.59 -2.80
CA GLU A 15 -6.04 -5.19 -2.41
C GLU A 15 -6.06 -5.11 -0.88
N HIS A 16 -5.33 -4.15 -0.34
CA HIS A 16 -5.22 -3.92 1.10
C HIS A 16 -5.45 -2.46 1.41
N THR A 17 -6.26 -2.17 2.43
CA THR A 17 -6.34 -0.82 3.01
C THR A 17 -5.44 -0.78 4.24
N LEU A 18 -4.39 0.02 4.16
CA LEU A 18 -3.48 0.26 5.26
C LEU A 18 -3.99 1.46 6.05
N THR A 19 -4.14 1.29 7.36
CA THR A 19 -4.54 2.37 8.27
C THR A 19 -3.49 2.53 9.36
N TRP A 20 -3.11 3.76 9.69
CA TRP A 20 -2.14 4.01 10.75
C TRP A 20 -2.35 5.38 11.38
N THR A 21 -1.88 5.54 12.61
CA THR A 21 -1.81 6.83 13.30
C THR A 21 -0.38 7.35 13.24
N HIS A 22 -0.21 8.59 12.80
CA HIS A 22 1.03 9.33 12.91
C HIS A 22 0.91 10.35 14.03
N THR A 23 1.86 10.34 14.97
CA THR A 23 1.86 11.25 16.10
C THR A 23 2.97 12.28 15.94
N LEU A 24 2.65 13.54 16.23
CA LEU A 24 3.62 14.63 16.29
C LEU A 24 3.35 15.54 17.50
N PRO A 25 4.37 16.24 18.03
CA PRO A 25 4.17 17.15 19.15
C PRO A 25 3.14 18.25 18.86
N ALA A 26 2.27 18.56 19.82
CA ALA A 26 1.28 19.63 19.74
C ALA A 26 1.78 20.97 20.31
N ASP A 27 3.10 21.24 20.23
CA ASP A 27 3.71 22.41 20.87
C ASP A 27 3.02 23.72 20.46
N GLY A 28 2.36 24.35 21.43
CA GLY A 28 1.59 25.58 21.26
C GLY A 28 0.39 25.46 20.30
N VAL A 29 -0.04 24.25 19.94
CA VAL A 29 -1.22 24.00 19.11
C VAL A 29 -2.47 24.03 19.97
N VAL A 30 -3.39 24.94 19.64
CA VAL A 30 -4.74 25.02 20.23
C VAL A 30 -5.72 24.18 19.43
N GLN A 31 -5.61 24.20 18.09
CA GLN A 31 -6.52 23.51 17.20
C GLN A 31 -5.85 23.14 15.88
N VAL A 32 -6.25 22.00 15.28
CA VAL A 32 -5.96 21.68 13.88
C VAL A 32 -7.06 22.26 12.98
N LEU A 33 -6.66 23.13 12.05
CA LEU A 33 -7.58 23.83 11.14
C LEU A 33 -7.76 23.08 9.82
N GLY A 34 -6.77 22.27 9.42
CA GLY A 34 -6.83 21.54 8.17
C GLY A 34 -5.68 20.56 8.03
N VAL A 35 -5.91 19.53 7.22
CA VAL A 35 -4.93 18.51 6.88
C VAL A 35 -4.97 18.28 5.38
N ARG A 36 -3.80 18.28 4.74
CA ARG A 36 -3.66 17.97 3.32
C ARG A 36 -2.59 16.91 3.11
N PRO A 37 -2.99 15.65 2.92
CA PRO A 37 -2.09 14.61 2.41
C PRO A 37 -1.56 15.01 1.03
N GLY A 38 -0.25 14.93 0.87
CA GLY A 38 0.43 15.09 -0.41
C GLY A 38 0.60 13.78 -1.16
N PRO A 39 1.45 13.77 -2.21
CA PRO A 39 1.76 12.56 -2.96
C PRO A 39 2.30 11.46 -2.05
N SER A 40 1.81 10.24 -2.25
CA SER A 40 2.24 9.06 -1.51
C SER A 40 3.26 8.27 -2.34
N LYS A 41 4.21 7.64 -1.66
CA LYS A 41 5.14 6.67 -2.24
C LYS A 41 4.92 5.33 -1.57
N ALA A 42 5.02 4.26 -2.34
CA ALA A 42 4.89 2.92 -1.80
C ALA A 42 5.92 1.98 -2.41
N ARG A 43 6.39 1.02 -1.61
CA ARG A 43 7.31 -0.04 -2.05
C ARG A 43 7.07 -1.31 -1.24
N VAL A 44 7.47 -2.44 -1.81
CA VAL A 44 7.51 -3.71 -1.09
C VAL A 44 8.79 -3.76 -0.24
N ARG A 45 8.68 -4.20 1.00
CA ARG A 45 9.83 -4.69 1.78
C ARG A 45 9.76 -6.20 1.89
N ALA A 46 10.86 -6.85 1.54
CA ALA A 46 11.06 -8.28 1.77
C ALA A 46 11.59 -8.50 3.19
N GLU A 47 10.71 -8.34 4.18
CA GLU A 47 11.01 -8.68 5.58
C GLU A 47 10.07 -9.80 6.03
N GLY A 48 10.64 -10.94 6.44
CA GLY A 48 9.87 -12.12 6.84
C GLY A 48 9.35 -12.95 5.65
N GLY A 49 8.35 -13.80 5.91
CA GLY A 49 7.80 -14.74 4.92
C GLY A 49 6.64 -14.20 4.08
N SER A 50 6.21 -12.95 4.30
CA SER A 50 5.11 -12.32 3.56
C SER A 50 5.47 -10.88 3.15
N PRO A 51 4.98 -10.39 2.00
CA PRO A 51 5.31 -9.05 1.53
C PRO A 51 4.78 -8.00 2.51
N GLN A 52 5.64 -7.04 2.84
CA GLN A 52 5.28 -5.87 3.63
C GLN A 52 5.11 -4.67 2.70
N ALA A 53 4.01 -3.95 2.85
CA ALA A 53 3.77 -2.68 2.18
C ALA A 53 4.35 -1.55 3.03
N GLU A 54 5.37 -0.86 2.51
CA GLU A 54 5.85 0.38 3.08
C GLU A 54 5.26 1.56 2.32
N VAL A 55 4.57 2.45 3.03
CA VAL A 55 4.01 3.68 2.47
C VAL A 55 4.57 4.88 3.20
N THR A 56 4.94 5.90 2.44
CA THR A 56 5.34 7.21 2.93
C THR A 56 4.44 8.29 2.33
N VAL A 57 3.96 9.22 3.16
CA VAL A 57 3.10 10.32 2.77
C VAL A 57 3.63 11.60 3.40
N ASP A 58 3.91 12.63 2.60
CA ASP A 58 4.17 13.96 3.14
C ASP A 58 2.81 14.66 3.38
N VAL A 59 2.61 15.24 4.56
CA VAL A 59 1.33 15.85 4.97
C VAL A 59 1.58 17.30 5.41
N ASP A 60 0.79 18.22 4.84
CA ASP A 60 0.73 19.61 5.30
C ASP A 60 -0.39 19.74 6.36
N LEU A 61 -0.06 20.32 7.51
CA LEU A 61 -0.96 20.54 8.65
C LEU A 61 -1.09 22.04 8.92
N TRP A 62 -2.33 22.53 9.02
CA TRP A 62 -2.61 23.90 9.43
C TRP A 62 -3.03 23.89 10.89
N PHE A 63 -2.34 24.66 11.71
CA PHE A 63 -2.61 24.78 13.13
C PHE A 63 -3.02 26.21 13.48
N LEU A 64 -3.92 26.34 14.44
CA LEU A 64 -4.07 27.53 15.24
C LEU A 64 -3.22 27.37 16.50
N GLY A 65 -2.24 28.25 16.68
CA GLY A 65 -1.49 28.37 17.92
C GLY A 65 -1.84 29.63 18.68
N GLN A 66 -1.19 29.84 19.83
CA GLN A 66 -1.42 31.02 20.69
C GLN A 66 -1.10 32.34 19.97
N ASP A 67 -0.06 32.34 19.13
CA ASP A 67 0.42 33.53 18.39
C ASP A 67 -0.16 33.64 16.97
N GLY A 68 -1.12 32.78 16.62
CA GLY A 68 -1.79 32.77 15.32
C GLY A 68 -1.64 31.46 14.54
N THR A 69 -1.93 31.51 13.25
CA THR A 69 -1.96 30.32 12.39
C THR A 69 -0.58 29.98 11.85
N ARG A 70 -0.22 28.68 11.88
CA ARG A 70 1.01 28.17 11.28
C ARG A 70 0.75 26.95 10.41
N VAL A 71 1.61 26.73 9.41
CA VAL A 71 1.62 25.52 8.59
C VAL A 71 2.85 24.71 8.93
N THR A 72 2.69 23.40 9.06
CA THR A 72 3.80 22.47 9.30
C THR A 72 3.70 21.30 8.35
N ARG A 73 4.83 20.93 7.74
CA ARG A 73 4.93 19.73 6.93
C ARG A 73 5.52 18.61 7.76
N THR A 74 4.89 17.45 7.73
CA THR A 74 5.41 16.23 8.37
C THR A 74 5.44 15.09 7.37
N ARG A 75 6.27 14.08 7.65
CA ARG A 75 6.32 12.85 6.87
C ARG A 75 5.75 11.72 7.70
N CYS A 76 4.67 11.14 7.23
CA CYS A 76 4.03 9.97 7.81
C CYS A 76 4.51 8.71 7.10
N GLN A 77 4.80 7.66 7.86
CA GLN A 77 5.26 6.39 7.31
C GLN A 77 4.60 5.22 8.03
N THR A 78 4.30 4.16 7.29
CA THR A 78 3.84 2.89 7.86
C THR A 78 4.46 1.72 7.10
N VAL A 79 4.63 0.60 7.80
CA VAL A 79 5.00 -0.70 7.23
C VAL A 79 4.00 -1.70 7.76
N GLN A 80 3.26 -2.36 6.87
CA GLN A 80 2.21 -3.32 7.26
C GLN A 80 2.23 -4.56 6.37
N PRO A 81 1.83 -5.74 6.89
CA PRO A 81 1.69 -6.94 6.07
C PRO A 81 0.65 -6.74 4.97
N ALA A 82 0.99 -7.16 3.75
CA ALA A 82 0.09 -7.09 2.59
C ALA A 82 0.00 -8.47 1.89
N PRO A 83 -0.51 -9.50 2.58
CA PRO A 83 -0.44 -10.88 2.11
C PRO A 83 -1.19 -11.09 0.78
N VAL A 84 -0.63 -11.92 -0.09
CA VAL A 84 -1.24 -12.33 -1.37
C VAL A 84 -1.44 -13.83 -1.37
N ALA A 85 -2.67 -14.28 -1.64
CA ALA A 85 -2.94 -15.70 -1.81
C ALA A 85 -2.38 -16.18 -3.15
N LEU A 86 -1.36 -17.05 -3.09
CA LEU A 86 -0.69 -17.59 -4.27
C LEU A 86 -1.48 -18.77 -4.85
N ARG A 87 -1.51 -18.88 -6.18
CA ARG A 87 -2.21 -19.92 -6.93
C ARG A 87 -1.27 -20.61 -7.93
N GLY A 88 -1.51 -21.89 -8.15
CA GLY A 88 -0.81 -22.69 -9.16
C GLY A 88 0.41 -23.45 -8.63
N ASN A 89 1.09 -24.15 -9.54
CA ASN A 89 2.31 -24.89 -9.26
C ASN A 89 3.52 -23.98 -9.46
N LEU A 90 3.99 -23.40 -8.35
CA LEU A 90 5.12 -22.49 -8.34
C LEU A 90 6.43 -23.28 -8.49
N LEU A 91 7.31 -22.80 -9.37
CA LEU A 91 8.65 -23.34 -9.60
C LEU A 91 9.76 -22.42 -9.08
N SER A 92 9.40 -21.22 -8.62
CA SER A 92 10.29 -20.25 -7.99
C SER A 92 9.59 -19.57 -6.82
N ASP A 93 10.37 -18.91 -5.95
CA ASP A 93 9.81 -17.95 -5.02
C ASP A 93 9.13 -16.81 -5.79
N PRO A 94 8.02 -16.27 -5.28
CA PRO A 94 7.34 -15.15 -5.91
C PRO A 94 8.09 -13.83 -5.72
N SER A 95 8.14 -13.02 -6.76
CA SER A 95 8.39 -11.59 -6.68
C SER A 95 7.08 -10.84 -6.43
N TYR A 96 7.17 -9.66 -5.81
CA TYR A 96 6.02 -8.85 -5.46
C TYR A 96 6.19 -7.42 -5.95
N ASP A 97 5.16 -6.92 -6.63
CA ASP A 97 5.03 -5.53 -7.02
C ASP A 97 3.88 -4.89 -6.24
N LEU A 98 4.01 -3.59 -5.95
CA LEU A 98 3.01 -2.84 -5.21
C LEU A 98 2.68 -1.53 -5.92
N ARG A 99 1.39 -1.22 -5.96
CA ARG A 99 0.85 0.02 -6.51
C ARG A 99 -0.13 0.67 -5.54
N LEU A 100 -0.13 2.00 -5.49
CA LEU A 100 -1.14 2.76 -4.77
C LEU A 100 -2.44 2.86 -5.57
N LEU A 101 -3.57 2.56 -4.92
CA LEU A 101 -4.91 2.77 -5.48
C LEU A 101 -5.45 4.10 -4.97
N GLY A 102 -5.10 5.17 -5.67
CA GLY A 102 -5.44 6.53 -5.29
C GLY A 102 -4.47 7.15 -4.29
N ASN A 103 -4.88 8.27 -3.69
CA ASN A 103 -4.07 9.02 -2.73
C ASN A 103 -4.34 8.56 -1.30
N ALA A 104 -3.34 8.71 -0.42
CA ALA A 104 -3.59 8.62 1.01
C ALA A 104 -4.58 9.71 1.44
N ARG A 105 -5.40 9.38 2.43
CA ARG A 105 -6.39 10.28 3.03
C ARG A 105 -6.21 10.33 4.54
N THR A 106 -6.56 11.47 5.11
CA THR A 106 -6.76 11.60 6.55
C THR A 106 -8.15 11.10 6.90
N THR A 107 -8.25 10.22 7.88
CA THR A 107 -9.53 9.67 8.37
C THR A 107 -9.99 10.34 9.66
N ASP A 108 -9.04 10.77 10.50
CA ASP A 108 -9.32 11.50 11.73
C ASP A 108 -8.11 12.37 12.12
N VAL A 109 -8.36 13.41 12.90
CA VAL A 109 -7.31 14.22 13.52
C VAL A 109 -7.76 14.73 14.89
N ARG A 110 -6.92 14.51 15.90
CA ARG A 110 -7.21 14.93 17.28
C ARG A 110 -5.96 15.44 17.99
N VAL A 111 -6.17 16.34 18.96
CA VAL A 111 -5.11 16.87 19.82
C VAL A 111 -5.39 16.36 21.22
N GLU A 112 -4.55 15.46 21.71
CA GLU A 112 -4.70 14.78 23.00
C GLU A 112 -3.33 14.64 23.65
N ASP A 113 -3.25 14.78 24.97
CA ASP A 113 -2.03 14.55 25.76
C ASP A 113 -0.77 15.25 25.21
N GLY A 114 -0.93 16.49 24.73
CA GLY A 114 0.17 17.29 24.17
C GLY A 114 0.68 16.81 22.80
N SER A 115 -0.07 15.94 22.13
CA SER A 115 0.26 15.38 20.82
C SER A 115 -0.88 15.60 19.82
N VAL A 116 -0.52 15.78 18.55
CA VAL A 116 -1.46 15.69 17.44
C VAL A 116 -1.41 14.26 16.93
N HIS A 117 -2.55 13.60 16.96
CA HIS A 117 -2.75 12.28 16.37
C HIS A 117 -3.43 12.44 15.02
N LEU A 118 -2.76 11.96 13.98
CA LEU A 118 -3.23 12.00 12.61
C LEU A 118 -3.49 10.59 12.12
N ASP A 119 -4.76 10.22 11.98
CA ASP A 119 -5.14 8.92 11.45
C ASP A 119 -5.21 8.98 9.92
N MET A 120 -4.54 8.05 9.28
CA MET A 120 -4.33 7.99 7.85
C MET A 120 -4.80 6.65 7.29
N ALA A 121 -5.28 6.67 6.06
CA ALA A 121 -5.60 5.47 5.31
C ALA A 121 -5.12 5.58 3.87
N VAL A 122 -4.66 4.46 3.31
CA VAL A 122 -4.38 4.34 1.87
C VAL A 122 -4.70 2.93 1.40
N THR A 123 -5.10 2.79 0.15
CA THR A 123 -5.33 1.50 -0.47
C THR A 123 -4.16 1.16 -1.38
N VAL A 124 -3.66 -0.07 -1.29
CA VAL A 124 -2.59 -0.62 -2.12
C VAL A 124 -3.06 -1.88 -2.81
N GLU A 125 -2.58 -2.10 -4.02
CA GLU A 125 -2.68 -3.36 -4.75
C GLU A 125 -1.31 -4.02 -4.74
N VAL A 126 -1.27 -5.31 -4.42
CA VAL A 126 -0.07 -6.14 -4.47
C VAL A 126 -0.27 -7.24 -5.48
N GLU A 127 0.67 -7.35 -6.42
CA GLU A 127 0.72 -8.39 -7.44
C GLU A 127 1.89 -9.31 -7.15
N ALA A 128 1.64 -10.63 -7.13
CA ALA A 128 2.67 -11.65 -6.99
C ALA A 128 2.93 -12.32 -8.33
N ARG A 129 4.20 -12.43 -8.71
CA ARG A 129 4.65 -13.08 -9.95
C ARG A 129 5.64 -14.18 -9.64
N ALA A 130 5.54 -15.30 -10.34
CA ALA A 130 6.48 -16.42 -10.18
C ALA A 130 6.59 -17.22 -11.47
N LEU A 131 7.66 -18.00 -11.58
CA LEU A 131 7.75 -19.05 -12.58
C LEU A 131 6.76 -20.16 -12.21
N THR A 132 5.95 -20.58 -13.17
CA THR A 132 4.83 -21.51 -12.93
C THR A 132 4.70 -22.55 -14.02
N ARG A 133 4.19 -23.72 -13.61
CA ARG A 133 3.90 -24.85 -14.50
C ARG A 133 2.41 -24.94 -14.80
N TYR A 134 2.09 -25.04 -16.08
CA TYR A 134 0.73 -25.20 -16.60
C TYR A 134 0.62 -26.41 -17.53
N TRP A 135 -0.56 -27.04 -17.54
CA TRP A 135 -0.93 -28.02 -18.56
C TRP A 135 -2.08 -27.45 -19.37
N VAL A 136 -1.85 -27.26 -20.66
CA VAL A 136 -2.87 -26.77 -21.59
C VAL A 136 -3.29 -27.89 -22.53
N ARG A 137 -4.59 -27.95 -22.79
CA ARG A 137 -5.12 -28.80 -23.85
C ARG A 137 -5.03 -28.03 -25.16
N ALA A 138 -4.24 -28.53 -26.10
CA ALA A 138 -4.32 -28.05 -27.47
C ALA A 138 -5.61 -28.61 -28.09
N GLU A 139 -6.53 -27.72 -28.45
CA GLU A 139 -7.66 -28.04 -29.31
C GLU A 139 -7.36 -27.49 -30.69
N ASP A 140 -7.38 -28.35 -31.71
CA ASP A 140 -7.24 -27.94 -33.10
C ASP A 140 -8.50 -27.20 -33.53
N HIS A 141 -8.46 -25.86 -33.47
CA HIS A 141 -9.45 -25.04 -34.16
C HIS A 141 -9.17 -25.14 -35.67
N VAL A 142 -9.86 -26.06 -36.35
CA VAL A 142 -9.96 -26.05 -37.81
C VAL A 142 -11.07 -25.06 -38.17
N PRO A 143 -10.79 -23.92 -38.82
CA PRO A 143 -11.84 -23.02 -39.29
C PRO A 143 -12.75 -23.77 -40.26
N ALA A 144 -14.06 -23.65 -40.09
CA ALA A 144 -15.03 -24.17 -41.05
C ALA A 144 -14.75 -23.51 -42.42
N ARG A 145 -14.52 -24.34 -43.44
CA ARG A 145 -14.33 -23.91 -44.83
C ARG A 145 -15.62 -23.41 -45.45
#